data_AF-A0A952FV70-F1
#
_entry.id   AF-A0A952FV70-F1
#
_cell.length_a   1.000
_cell.length_b   1.000
_cell.length_c   1.000
_cell.angle_alpha   90.00
_cell.angle_beta   90.00
_cell.angle_gamma   90.00
#
_symmetry.space_group_name_H-M   'P 1'
#
loop_
_entity.id
_entity.type
_entity.pdbx_description
1 polymer ?
#
loop_
_entity_poly.entity_id
_entity_poly.type
_entity_poly.pdbx_seq_one_letter_code
_entity_poly.pdbx_strand_id
1 'polypeptide(L)'
;MNDDSKPLRRDRRRFLAASGLALALPGLARARVLAVDHDERQNLSLWYEQAAGPWIEALPVGCGRLGAMVFGRPAQERVQLNIDTLFGGGPYEPDSPAALEALPRVRSLIDEGRYHEASELAGATLMGRPMVQMPYGSAGDLFIETKGLSEAGAYSRWLDLDSALAVTRFTDGKVHHRREVFCSEPDQVLVITLDARGGKLDLDIGYRHPTKDVA
;
A
#
# COMPACT_ATOMS: atom_id res chain seq x y z
N MET A 1 33.17 -32.04 -15.53
CA MET A 1 31.89 -32.61 -15.08
C MET A 1 31.47 -31.81 -13.86
N ASN A 2 30.34 -31.10 -13.99
CA ASN A 2 29.71 -30.12 -13.06
C ASN A 2 30.43 -28.76 -13.01
N ASP A 3 30.32 -27.89 -14.01
CA ASP A 3 29.19 -26.99 -14.38
C ASP A 3 28.88 -25.91 -13.32
N ASP A 4 29.65 -24.83 -13.42
CA ASP A 4 29.50 -23.53 -12.77
C ASP A 4 28.45 -22.67 -13.51
N SER A 5 27.17 -22.88 -13.22
CA SER A 5 26.11 -22.00 -13.73
C SER A 5 25.05 -21.68 -12.67
N LYS A 6 25.47 -21.00 -11.59
CA LYS A 6 24.53 -20.22 -10.77
C LYS A 6 24.10 -18.97 -11.55
N PRO A 7 22.80 -18.73 -11.83
CA PRO A 7 22.38 -17.48 -12.43
C PRO A 7 22.61 -16.35 -11.40
N LEU A 8 23.34 -15.32 -11.83
CA LEU A 8 23.57 -14.11 -11.03
C LEU A 8 22.22 -13.47 -10.67
N ARG A 9 21.90 -13.49 -9.38
CA ARG A 9 20.79 -12.76 -8.77
C ARG A 9 20.92 -11.27 -9.09
N ARG A 10 19.86 -10.66 -9.63
CA ARG A 10 19.78 -9.22 -9.91
C ARG A 10 18.96 -8.56 -8.80
N ASP A 11 19.66 -7.95 -7.84
CA ASP A 11 19.06 -7.14 -6.78
C ASP A 11 18.79 -5.70 -7.26
N ARG A 12 17.86 -5.01 -6.57
CA ARG A 12 17.41 -3.62 -6.78
C ARG A 12 18.52 -2.55 -6.90
N ARG A 13 19.78 -2.88 -6.59
CA ARG A 13 20.94 -1.98 -6.64
C ARG A 13 21.34 -1.49 -8.04
N ARG A 14 20.67 -1.89 -9.12
CA ARG A 14 21.02 -1.47 -10.50
C ARG A 14 19.92 -0.78 -11.29
N PHE A 15 18.75 -0.49 -10.71
CA PHE A 15 17.74 0.31 -11.43
C PHE A 15 18.18 1.78 -11.59
N LEU A 16 19.03 2.29 -10.70
CA LEU A 16 19.64 3.64 -10.82
C LEU A 16 20.81 3.74 -11.81
N ALA A 17 21.17 2.66 -12.53
CA ALA A 17 22.24 2.69 -13.54
C ALA A 17 21.72 2.72 -15.00
N ALA A 18 20.46 3.13 -15.22
CA ALA A 18 19.89 3.35 -16.55
C ALA A 18 19.60 4.83 -16.84
N SER A 19 20.39 5.74 -16.26
CA SER A 19 20.37 7.17 -16.57
C SER A 19 21.81 7.69 -16.61
N GLY A 20 22.50 7.53 -17.73
CA GLY A 20 23.90 7.91 -17.87
C GLY A 20 24.38 7.96 -19.32
N LEU A 21 24.21 9.14 -19.92
CA LEU A 21 24.95 9.73 -21.05
C LEU A 21 25.09 8.92 -22.36
N ALA A 22 24.24 9.25 -23.34
CA ALA A 22 24.46 8.91 -24.73
C ALA A 22 25.52 9.84 -25.35
N LEU A 23 26.79 9.39 -25.39
CA LEU A 23 27.78 9.91 -26.33
C LEU A 23 27.76 9.03 -27.58
N ALA A 24 27.48 9.66 -28.71
CA ALA A 24 27.31 9.00 -30.00
C ALA A 24 28.64 8.39 -30.50
N LEU A 25 28.63 7.07 -30.75
CA LEU A 25 29.56 6.39 -31.63
C LEU A 25 28.73 5.54 -32.62
N PRO A 26 28.95 5.66 -33.94
CA PRO A 26 28.19 4.90 -34.93
C PRO A 26 28.75 3.48 -35.01
N GLY A 27 27.88 2.51 -34.77
CA GLY A 27 28.20 1.09 -34.97
C GLY A 27 28.32 0.31 -33.68
N LEU A 28 27.17 -0.06 -33.12
CA LEU A 28 26.96 -1.31 -32.39
C LEU A 28 25.45 -1.50 -32.27
N ALA A 29 25.04 -2.76 -32.38
CA ALA A 29 23.69 -3.24 -32.54
C ALA A 29 22.67 -2.50 -31.66
N ARG A 30 21.47 -2.24 -32.21
CA ARG A 30 20.27 -1.99 -31.42
C ARG A 30 20.15 -3.11 -30.39
N ALA A 31 20.57 -2.86 -29.16
CA ALA A 31 20.16 -3.65 -28.03
C ALA A 31 18.66 -3.37 -27.87
N ARG A 32 17.83 -4.14 -28.59
CA ARG A 32 16.48 -4.38 -28.12
C ARG A 32 16.66 -5.00 -26.76
N VAL A 33 16.38 -4.23 -25.71
CA VAL A 33 15.98 -4.81 -24.44
C VAL A 33 14.73 -5.59 -24.76
N LEU A 34 14.91 -6.87 -25.08
CA LEU A 34 13.83 -7.83 -25.03
C LEU A 34 13.50 -7.88 -23.55
N ALA A 35 12.43 -7.17 -23.16
CA ALA A 35 11.74 -7.47 -21.92
C ALA A 35 11.40 -8.95 -22.02
N VAL A 36 12.20 -9.77 -21.32
CA VAL A 36 11.93 -11.19 -21.17
C VAL A 36 10.63 -11.23 -20.41
N ASP A 37 9.58 -11.71 -21.09
CA ASP A 37 8.31 -12.08 -20.48
C ASP A 37 8.62 -13.27 -19.57
N HIS A 38 9.09 -12.96 -18.36
CA HIS A 38 9.18 -13.93 -17.29
C HIS A 38 7.76 -14.43 -17.09
N ASP A 39 7.53 -15.73 -16.83
CA ASP A 39 6.25 -16.16 -16.29
C ASP A 39 5.98 -15.28 -15.06
N GLU A 40 5.08 -14.30 -15.20
CA GLU A 40 4.93 -13.17 -14.26
C GLU A 40 4.47 -13.65 -12.86
N ARG A 41 4.20 -14.96 -12.76
CA ARG A 41 3.93 -15.76 -11.56
C ARG A 41 5.21 -16.46 -11.07
N GLN A 42 6.22 -15.70 -10.66
CA GLN A 42 7.22 -16.25 -9.73
C GLN A 42 6.48 -16.93 -8.56
N ASN A 43 7.07 -17.98 -7.97
CA ASN A 43 6.44 -18.83 -6.95
C ASN A 43 5.88 -18.07 -5.71
N LEU A 44 6.17 -16.77 -5.56
CA LEU A 44 5.79 -15.92 -4.44
C LEU A 44 4.98 -14.69 -4.90
N SER A 45 3.82 -14.94 -5.49
CA SER A 45 2.87 -13.88 -5.85
C SER A 45 1.47 -14.15 -5.29
N LEU A 46 0.79 -13.09 -4.85
CA LEU A 46 -0.65 -13.09 -4.65
C LEU A 46 -1.29 -12.69 -5.98
N TRP A 47 -2.14 -13.52 -6.60
CA TRP A 47 -2.69 -13.26 -7.93
C TRP A 47 -4.20 -13.50 -7.98
N TYR A 48 -4.88 -12.71 -8.82
CA TYR A 48 -6.33 -12.70 -8.94
C TYR A 48 -6.75 -12.38 -10.38
N GLU A 49 -7.84 -13.01 -10.82
CA GLU A 49 -8.44 -12.78 -12.15
C GLU A 49 -9.60 -11.77 -12.10
N GLN A 50 -9.79 -11.10 -10.96
CA GLN A 50 -10.84 -10.10 -10.75
C GLN A 50 -10.31 -8.92 -9.93
N ALA A 51 -10.90 -7.74 -10.16
CA ALA A 51 -10.60 -6.54 -9.40
C ALA A 51 -11.18 -6.63 -7.97
N ALA A 52 -10.61 -5.88 -7.02
CA ALA A 52 -11.10 -5.89 -5.64
C ALA A 52 -12.46 -5.20 -5.54
N GLY A 53 -13.41 -5.88 -4.90
CA GLY A 53 -14.65 -5.29 -4.43
C GLY A 53 -14.38 -4.53 -3.12
N PRO A 54 -14.39 -5.21 -1.97
CA PRO A 54 -14.05 -4.65 -0.67
C PRO A 54 -12.56 -4.36 -0.49
N TRP A 55 -12.24 -3.55 0.52
CA TRP A 55 -10.86 -3.14 0.84
C TRP A 55 -9.94 -4.32 1.19
N ILE A 56 -10.47 -5.37 1.83
CA ILE A 56 -9.70 -6.55 2.24
C ILE A 56 -9.15 -7.37 1.05
N GLU A 57 -9.64 -7.13 -0.17
CA GLU A 57 -9.16 -7.77 -1.39
C GLU A 57 -8.12 -6.90 -2.13
N ALA A 58 -7.90 -5.67 -1.69
CA ALA A 58 -6.91 -4.78 -2.29
C ALA A 58 -5.48 -5.25 -1.96
N LEU A 59 -4.54 -5.03 -2.88
CA LEU A 59 -3.15 -5.48 -2.72
C LEU A 59 -2.34 -4.40 -1.98
N PRO A 60 -1.68 -4.72 -0.86
CA PRO A 60 -0.89 -3.76 -0.11
C PRO A 60 0.47 -3.52 -0.77
N VAL A 61 0.87 -2.26 -0.84
CA VAL A 61 2.25 -1.84 -1.12
C VAL A 61 2.68 -0.79 -0.11
N GLY A 62 3.97 -0.74 0.24
CA GLY A 62 4.44 0.24 1.22
C GLY A 62 5.96 0.23 1.41
N CYS A 63 6.43 1.27 2.06
CA CYS A 63 7.86 1.57 2.27
C CYS A 63 8.12 2.00 3.73
N GLY A 64 7.35 1.44 4.67
CA GLY A 64 7.35 1.83 6.09
C GLY A 64 6.51 3.07 6.35
N ARG A 65 6.93 4.22 5.80
CA ARG A 65 6.26 5.52 6.01
C ARG A 65 4.98 5.69 5.20
N LEU A 66 5.04 5.38 3.90
CA LEU A 66 3.87 5.42 3.02
C LEU A 66 3.34 4.01 2.81
N GLY A 67 2.01 3.90 2.74
CA GLY A 67 1.30 2.68 2.39
C GLY A 67 0.19 2.97 1.39
N ALA A 68 -0.15 1.97 0.60
CA ALA A 68 -1.31 2.03 -0.27
C ALA A 68 -1.96 0.66 -0.46
N MET A 69 -3.28 0.68 -0.66
CA MET A 69 -4.07 -0.51 -1.01
C MET A 69 -4.61 -0.33 -2.42
N VAL A 70 -4.16 -1.20 -3.33
CA VAL A 70 -4.40 -1.13 -4.78
C VAL A 70 -5.58 -2.02 -5.16
N PHE A 71 -6.65 -1.46 -5.73
CA PHE A 71 -7.87 -2.20 -6.05
C PHE A 71 -7.84 -2.87 -7.42
N GLY A 72 -7.04 -2.36 -8.36
CA GLY A 72 -6.87 -2.93 -9.70
C GLY A 72 -8.11 -2.79 -10.59
N ARG A 73 -8.94 -1.77 -10.42
CA ARG A 73 -10.22 -1.64 -11.16
C ARG A 73 -10.00 -1.02 -12.55
N PRO A 74 -10.36 -1.69 -13.67
CA PRO A 74 -10.07 -1.19 -15.02
C PRO A 74 -10.62 0.21 -15.33
N ALA A 75 -11.91 0.46 -15.10
CA ALA A 75 -12.54 1.74 -15.45
C ALA A 75 -12.18 2.86 -14.46
N GLN A 76 -12.27 2.58 -13.16
CA GLN A 76 -12.01 3.55 -12.10
C GLN A 76 -11.14 2.90 -11.03
N GLU A 77 -9.82 3.05 -11.19
CA GLU A 77 -8.85 2.59 -10.20
C GLU A 77 -9.09 3.31 -8.88
N ARG A 78 -8.89 2.58 -7.79
CA ARG A 78 -8.84 3.16 -6.46
C ARG A 78 -7.53 2.72 -5.81
N VAL A 79 -6.74 3.69 -5.40
CA VAL A 79 -5.57 3.47 -4.57
C VAL A 79 -5.83 4.19 -3.25
N GLN A 80 -6.20 3.44 -2.22
CA GLN A 80 -6.37 4.01 -0.88
C GLN A 80 -4.97 4.26 -0.29
N LEU A 81 -4.78 5.43 0.30
CA LEU A 81 -3.47 5.94 0.74
C LEU A 81 -3.38 5.96 2.26
N ASN A 82 -2.17 5.70 2.77
CA ASN A 82 -1.84 5.77 4.18
C ASN A 82 -0.46 6.40 4.40
N ILE A 83 -0.32 7.13 5.51
CA ILE A 83 0.95 7.64 6.05
C ILE A 83 1.02 7.15 7.49
N ASP A 84 2.12 6.52 7.89
CA ASP A 84 2.29 5.90 9.21
C ASP A 84 2.06 6.87 10.38
N THR A 85 2.39 8.16 10.23
CA THR A 85 2.22 9.17 11.29
C THR A 85 0.86 9.89 11.29
N LEU A 86 -0.10 9.50 10.44
CA LEU A 86 -1.39 10.19 10.35
C LEU A 86 -2.35 9.70 11.44
N PHE A 87 -2.23 10.29 12.62
CA PHE A 87 -3.11 10.05 13.76
C PHE A 87 -3.97 11.29 14.06
N GLY A 88 -5.12 11.05 14.70
CA GLY A 88 -5.92 12.13 15.27
C GLY A 88 -5.25 12.79 16.49
N GLY A 89 -5.78 13.95 16.89
CA GLY A 89 -5.37 14.63 18.12
C GLY A 89 -3.95 15.19 18.08
N GLY A 90 -3.27 15.14 19.23
CA GLY A 90 -1.92 15.66 19.44
C GLY A 90 -1.34 15.16 20.75
N PRO A 91 -0.14 15.62 21.15
CA PRO A 91 0.45 15.26 22.43
C PRO A 91 -0.49 15.56 23.60
N TYR A 92 -0.62 14.60 24.53
CA TYR A 92 -1.46 14.72 25.72
C TYR A 92 -0.85 13.94 26.87
N GLU A 93 -1.28 14.26 28.09
CA GLU A 93 -0.91 13.56 29.31
C GLU A 93 -2.04 12.58 29.69
N PRO A 94 -1.88 11.27 29.45
CA PRO A 94 -2.92 10.29 29.75
C PRO A 94 -3.06 10.02 31.24
N ASP A 95 -2.09 10.39 32.08
CA ASP A 95 -2.04 9.97 33.47
C ASP A 95 -3.27 10.42 34.28
N SER A 96 -3.87 9.48 35.02
CA SER A 96 -4.91 9.82 35.98
C SER A 96 -4.29 10.32 37.28
N PRO A 97 -4.57 11.56 37.72
CA PRO A 97 -4.01 12.09 38.96
C PRO A 97 -4.52 11.34 40.20
N ALA A 98 -5.68 10.66 40.09
CA ALA A 98 -6.26 9.88 41.18
C ALA A 98 -5.66 8.47 41.30
N ALA A 99 -4.84 8.03 40.33
CA ALA A 99 -4.42 6.64 40.24
C ALA A 99 -3.59 6.19 41.44
N LEU A 100 -2.61 7.02 41.84
CA LEU A 100 -1.70 6.70 42.93
C LEU A 100 -2.44 6.57 44.27
N GLU A 101 -3.40 7.47 44.53
CA GLU A 101 -4.18 7.49 45.77
C GLU A 101 -5.17 6.31 45.84
N ALA A 102 -5.79 5.94 44.72
CA ALA A 102 -6.79 4.87 44.69
C ALA A 102 -6.19 3.45 44.72
N LEU A 103 -4.93 3.29 44.29
CA LEU A 103 -4.27 1.98 44.13
C LEU A 103 -4.28 1.10 45.39
N PRO A 104 -3.99 1.61 46.61
CA PRO A 104 -4.06 0.80 47.83
C PRO A 104 -5.46 0.26 48.09
N ARG A 105 -6.51 1.05 47.83
CA ARG A 105 -7.90 0.62 48.08
C ARG A 105 -8.35 -0.43 47.07
N VAL A 106 -7.96 -0.29 45.80
CA VAL A 106 -8.22 -1.31 44.77
C VAL A 106 -7.60 -2.65 45.17
N ARG A 107 -6.34 -2.65 45.64
CA ARG A 107 -5.67 -3.88 46.12
C ARG A 107 -6.40 -4.51 47.31
N SER A 108 -6.79 -3.73 48.31
CA SER A 108 -7.58 -4.19 49.45
C SER A 108 -8.89 -4.87 49.03
N LEU A 109 -9.62 -4.28 48.08
CA LEU A 109 -10.88 -4.86 47.58
C LEU A 109 -10.65 -6.22 46.89
N ILE A 110 -9.52 -6.39 46.21
CA ILE A 110 -9.14 -7.68 45.60
C ILE A 110 -8.83 -8.71 46.69
N ASP A 111 -8.05 -8.34 47.71
CA ASP A 111 -7.70 -9.22 48.84
C ASP A 111 -8.95 -9.64 49.65
N GLU A 112 -9.94 -8.75 49.74
CA GLU A 112 -11.26 -9.01 50.36
C GLU A 112 -12.20 -9.87 49.47
N GLY A 113 -11.81 -10.19 48.24
CA GLY A 113 -12.65 -10.93 47.28
C GLY A 113 -13.78 -10.12 46.63
N ARG A 114 -13.75 -8.78 46.75
CA ARG A 114 -14.78 -7.84 46.26
C ARG A 114 -14.47 -7.34 44.85
N TYR A 115 -14.43 -8.25 43.89
CA TYR A 115 -13.94 -7.96 42.53
C TYR A 115 -14.75 -6.93 41.75
N HIS A 116 -16.08 -6.92 41.90
CA HIS A 116 -16.92 -5.94 41.21
C HIS A 116 -16.59 -4.51 41.67
N GLU A 117 -16.48 -4.29 42.97
CA GLU A 117 -16.14 -2.99 43.54
C GLU A 117 -14.70 -2.57 43.23
N ALA A 118 -13.78 -3.54 43.21
CA ALA A 118 -12.41 -3.30 42.74
C ALA A 118 -12.37 -2.85 41.28
N SER A 119 -13.15 -3.49 40.40
CA SER A 119 -13.24 -3.16 38.98
C SER A 119 -13.83 -1.77 38.75
N GLU A 120 -14.92 -1.43 39.45
CA GLU A 120 -15.55 -0.11 39.36
C GLU A 120 -14.59 1.00 39.81
N LEU A 121 -13.94 0.81 40.97
CA LEU A 121 -12.97 1.78 41.48
C LEU A 121 -11.77 1.91 40.54
N ALA A 122 -11.23 0.79 40.04
CA ALA A 122 -10.12 0.79 39.09
C ALA A 122 -10.48 1.50 37.78
N GLY A 123 -11.66 1.21 37.22
CA GLY A 123 -12.18 1.87 36.02
C GLY A 123 -12.32 3.39 36.19
N ALA A 124 -12.77 3.84 37.35
CA ALA A 124 -12.98 5.26 37.63
C ALA A 124 -11.67 6.04 37.89
N THR A 125 -10.65 5.40 38.46
CA THR A 125 -9.48 6.09 39.04
C THR A 125 -8.13 5.72 38.44
N LEU A 126 -7.97 4.49 37.94
CA LEU A 126 -6.68 4.00 37.44
C LEU A 126 -6.55 4.10 35.91
N MET A 127 -7.63 4.42 35.20
CA MET A 127 -7.63 4.49 33.74
C MET A 127 -7.07 5.82 33.22
N GLY A 128 -6.38 5.74 32.07
CA GLY A 128 -5.88 6.92 31.39
C GLY A 128 -7.00 7.81 30.85
N ARG A 129 -6.72 9.11 30.71
CA ARG A 129 -7.67 10.10 30.16
C ARG A 129 -7.07 10.80 28.95
N PRO A 130 -7.70 10.70 27.76
CA PRO A 130 -8.90 9.93 27.42
C PRO A 130 -8.73 8.40 27.57
N MET A 131 -9.87 7.72 27.72
CA MET A 131 -9.96 6.25 27.84
C MET A 131 -9.49 5.48 26.60
N VAL A 132 -9.25 6.18 25.49
CA VAL A 132 -8.84 5.61 24.21
C VAL A 132 -7.65 6.37 23.68
N GLN A 133 -6.77 5.67 22.98
CA GLN A 133 -5.67 6.30 22.26
C GLN A 133 -6.20 7.04 21.04
N MET A 134 -5.41 8.00 20.58
CA MET A 134 -5.72 8.71 19.34
C MET A 134 -5.80 7.73 18.16
N PRO A 135 -6.87 7.78 17.35
CA PRO A 135 -7.07 6.81 16.28
C PRO A 135 -6.14 7.08 15.10
N TYR A 136 -5.73 6.00 14.43
CA TYR A 136 -5.06 6.08 13.15
C TYR A 136 -6.03 6.46 12.03
N GLY A 137 -5.61 7.33 11.12
CA GLY A 137 -6.42 7.84 10.01
C GLY A 137 -5.96 7.32 8.64
N SER A 138 -6.90 7.21 7.72
CA SER A 138 -6.59 7.06 6.29
C SER A 138 -6.04 8.38 5.74
N ALA A 139 -5.09 8.33 4.81
CA ALA A 139 -4.63 9.51 4.07
C ALA A 139 -5.51 9.82 2.85
N GLY A 140 -6.60 9.08 2.64
CA GLY A 140 -7.60 9.32 1.60
C GLY A 140 -7.54 8.30 0.48
N ASP A 141 -8.22 8.60 -0.62
CA ASP A 141 -8.28 7.76 -1.81
C ASP A 141 -7.80 8.55 -3.04
N LEU A 142 -6.89 7.97 -3.81
CA LEU A 142 -6.59 8.39 -5.16
C LEU A 142 -7.46 7.59 -6.14
N PHE A 143 -8.16 8.29 -7.02
CA PHE A 143 -8.95 7.73 -8.10
C PHE A 143 -8.29 8.03 -9.45
N ILE A 144 -8.19 7.00 -10.29
CA ILE A 144 -7.72 7.14 -11.67
C ILE A 144 -8.81 6.57 -12.57
N GLU A 145 -9.53 7.44 -13.25
CA GLU A 145 -10.56 7.08 -14.22
C GLU A 145 -9.93 6.95 -15.61
N THR A 146 -10.08 5.80 -16.24
CA THR A 146 -9.66 5.59 -17.64
C THR A 146 -10.82 5.91 -18.57
N LYS A 147 -10.72 7.01 -19.31
CA LYS A 147 -11.79 7.50 -20.17
C LYS A 147 -11.93 6.63 -21.41
N GLY A 148 -13.17 6.49 -21.86
CA GLY A 148 -13.50 5.75 -23.08
C GLY A 148 -13.35 4.24 -22.98
N LEU A 149 -13.12 3.68 -21.78
CA LEU A 149 -13.07 2.24 -21.57
C LEU A 149 -14.44 1.62 -21.83
N SER A 150 -14.53 0.72 -22.81
CA SER A 150 -15.79 0.09 -23.19
C SER A 150 -16.08 -1.18 -22.39
N GLU A 151 -15.15 -2.14 -22.43
CA GLU A 151 -15.22 -3.40 -21.71
C GLU A 151 -13.80 -3.90 -21.43
N ALA A 152 -13.52 -4.28 -20.17
CA ALA A 152 -12.23 -4.83 -19.80
C ALA A 152 -12.19 -6.35 -20.01
N GLY A 153 -11.34 -6.79 -20.93
CA GLY A 153 -11.04 -8.21 -21.18
C GLY A 153 -9.66 -8.62 -20.63
N ALA A 154 -9.38 -9.93 -20.70
CA ALA A 154 -8.07 -10.53 -20.36
C ALA A 154 -7.45 -9.99 -19.06
N TYR A 155 -8.29 -9.82 -18.05
CA TYR A 155 -7.93 -9.17 -16.80
C TYR A 155 -7.07 -10.07 -15.93
N SER A 156 -6.04 -9.50 -15.31
CA SER A 156 -5.30 -10.11 -14.21
C SER A 156 -4.68 -9.04 -13.33
N ARG A 157 -4.50 -9.34 -12.05
CA ARG A 157 -3.68 -8.54 -11.14
C ARG A 157 -2.91 -9.42 -10.18
N TRP A 158 -1.76 -8.93 -9.75
CA TRP A 158 -0.94 -9.65 -8.78
C TRP A 158 -0.07 -8.69 -7.98
N LEU A 159 0.39 -9.16 -6.82
CA LEU A 159 1.46 -8.57 -6.04
C LEU A 159 2.61 -9.58 -6.04
N ASP A 160 3.72 -9.18 -6.63
CA ASP A 160 4.98 -9.92 -6.55
C ASP A 160 5.66 -9.58 -5.22
N LEU A 161 5.88 -10.59 -4.37
CA LEU A 161 6.43 -10.41 -3.03
C LEU A 161 7.96 -10.24 -3.04
N ASP A 162 8.64 -10.65 -4.10
CA ASP A 162 10.09 -10.43 -4.25
C ASP A 162 10.39 -9.00 -4.71
N SER A 163 9.61 -8.50 -5.68
CA SER A 163 9.80 -7.15 -6.23
C SER A 163 8.96 -6.07 -5.55
N ALA A 164 8.02 -6.44 -4.67
CA ALA A 164 7.03 -5.56 -4.02
C ALA A 164 6.24 -4.70 -5.02
N LEU A 165 5.93 -5.27 -6.18
CA LEU A 165 5.26 -4.60 -7.28
C LEU A 165 3.84 -5.13 -7.43
N ALA A 166 2.86 -4.25 -7.27
CA ALA A 166 1.47 -4.56 -7.59
C ALA A 166 1.25 -4.24 -9.07
N VAL A 167 0.80 -5.23 -9.84
CA VAL A 167 0.54 -5.10 -11.28
C VAL A 167 -0.93 -5.38 -11.56
N THR A 168 -1.52 -4.60 -12.46
CA THR A 168 -2.84 -4.85 -13.05
C THR A 168 -2.74 -4.80 -14.56
N ARG A 169 -3.29 -5.79 -15.24
CA ARG A 169 -3.30 -5.91 -16.70
C ARG A 169 -4.71 -6.19 -17.17
N PHE A 170 -5.10 -5.53 -18.26
CA PHE A 170 -6.37 -5.80 -18.95
C PHE A 170 -6.30 -5.29 -20.39
N THR A 171 -7.31 -5.62 -21.18
CA THR A 171 -7.47 -5.11 -22.55
C THR A 171 -8.77 -4.35 -22.71
N ASP A 172 -8.75 -3.32 -23.55
CA ASP A 172 -9.95 -2.67 -24.08
C ASP A 172 -9.88 -2.73 -25.62
N GLY A 173 -10.64 -3.65 -26.22
CA GLY A 173 -10.49 -4.03 -27.62
C GLY A 173 -9.08 -4.52 -27.96
N LYS A 174 -8.33 -3.70 -28.73
CA LYS A 174 -6.93 -4.00 -29.14
C LYS A 174 -5.88 -3.32 -28.25
N VAL A 175 -6.29 -2.48 -27.31
CA VAL A 175 -5.39 -1.74 -26.43
C VAL A 175 -5.03 -2.62 -25.23
N HIS A 176 -3.74 -2.77 -24.98
CA HIS A 176 -3.24 -3.49 -23.80
C HIS A 176 -2.86 -2.50 -22.71
N HIS A 177 -3.60 -2.53 -21.60
CA HIS A 177 -3.32 -1.70 -20.44
C HIS A 177 -2.48 -2.46 -19.43
N ARG A 178 -1.51 -1.76 -18.84
CA ARG A 178 -0.71 -2.25 -17.72
C ARG A 178 -0.51 -1.14 -16.71
N ARG A 179 -0.80 -1.43 -15.45
CA ARG A 179 -0.57 -0.54 -14.31
C ARG A 179 0.39 -1.20 -13.36
N GLU A 180 1.39 -0.46 -12.92
CA GLU A 180 2.32 -0.89 -11.89
C GLU A 180 2.28 0.09 -10.73
N VAL A 181 2.26 -0.42 -9.50
CA VAL A 181 2.27 0.39 -8.29
C VAL A 181 3.29 -0.19 -7.31
N PHE A 182 4.15 0.67 -6.78
CA PHE A 182 5.07 0.33 -5.70
C PHE A 182 5.35 1.58 -4.84
N CYS A 183 5.83 1.40 -3.61
CA CYS A 183 6.46 2.49 -2.86
C CYS A 183 7.98 2.32 -2.85
N SER A 184 8.70 3.37 -3.28
CA SER A 184 10.15 3.44 -3.15
C SER A 184 10.50 3.82 -1.71
N GLU A 185 11.21 2.93 -1.02
CA GLU A 185 11.82 3.22 0.29
C GLU A 185 12.97 4.23 0.20
N PRO A 186 13.96 4.12 -0.71
CA PRO A 186 15.05 5.09 -0.76
C PRO A 186 14.59 6.50 -1.18
N ASP A 187 13.55 6.59 -2.01
CA ASP A 187 13.04 7.88 -2.52
C ASP A 187 11.79 8.38 -1.77
N GLN A 188 11.24 7.57 -0.85
CA GLN A 188 10.08 7.90 -0.01
C GLN A 188 8.85 8.37 -0.80
N VAL A 189 8.57 7.73 -1.94
CA VAL A 189 7.49 8.07 -2.88
C VAL A 189 6.70 6.85 -3.34
N LEU A 190 5.37 6.99 -3.43
CA LEU A 190 4.50 6.02 -4.10
C LEU A 190 4.49 6.31 -5.60
N VAL A 191 4.81 5.31 -6.41
CA VAL A 191 4.90 5.43 -7.87
C VAL A 191 3.79 4.61 -8.51
N ILE A 192 3.09 5.22 -9.47
CA ILE A 192 2.09 4.57 -10.31
C ILE A 192 2.50 4.76 -11.77
N THR A 193 2.86 3.67 -12.44
CA THR A 193 3.15 3.67 -13.88
C THR A 193 1.93 3.18 -14.64
N LEU A 194 1.50 3.92 -15.66
CA LEU A 194 0.33 3.61 -16.48
C LEU A 194 0.76 3.49 -17.95
N ASP A 195 0.53 2.33 -18.55
CA ASP A 195 0.86 2.02 -19.94
C ASP A 195 -0.40 1.61 -20.72
N ALA A 196 -0.48 2.04 -21.99
CA ALA A 196 -1.56 1.70 -22.92
C ALA A 196 -0.96 1.43 -24.31
N ARG A 197 -0.59 0.17 -24.57
CA ARG A 197 0.00 -0.24 -25.85
C ARG A 197 -1.07 -0.45 -26.91
N GLY A 198 -0.88 0.17 -28.07
CA GLY A 198 -1.83 0.08 -29.20
C GLY A 198 -3.01 1.06 -29.13
N GLY A 199 -2.95 2.05 -28.22
CA GLY A 199 -4.02 3.03 -28.02
C GLY A 199 -3.51 4.36 -27.45
N LYS A 200 -4.46 5.15 -26.93
CA LYS A 200 -4.18 6.38 -26.19
C LYS A 200 -4.47 6.15 -24.71
N LEU A 201 -3.78 6.91 -23.85
CA LEU A 201 -4.05 6.97 -22.43
C LEU A 201 -4.74 8.31 -22.14
N ASP A 202 -6.04 8.26 -21.84
CA ASP A 202 -6.86 9.43 -21.47
C ASP A 202 -7.43 9.18 -20.08
N LEU A 203 -7.11 10.08 -19.14
CA LEU A 203 -7.27 9.84 -17.70
C LEU A 203 -7.77 11.09 -16.98
N ASP A 204 -8.71 10.88 -16.06
CA ASP A 204 -8.98 11.84 -14.98
C ASP A 204 -8.39 11.29 -13.68
N ILE A 205 -7.63 12.13 -12.97
CA ILE A 205 -7.02 11.80 -11.68
C ILE A 205 -7.68 12.68 -10.62
N GLY A 206 -8.28 12.04 -9.63
CA GLY A 206 -8.97 12.72 -8.53
C GLY A 206 -8.48 12.23 -7.18
N TYR A 207 -8.50 13.12 -6.19
CA TYR A 207 -8.24 12.76 -4.80
C TYR A 207 -9.50 12.98 -3.97
N ARG A 208 -9.78 12.06 -3.05
CA ARG A 208 -10.85 12.20 -2.07
C ARG A 208 -10.29 12.10 -0.66
N HIS A 209 -10.47 13.18 0.09
CA HIS A 209 -10.17 13.21 1.51
C HIS A 209 -11.07 12.21 2.28
N PRO A 210 -10.58 11.56 3.36
CA PRO A 210 -11.38 10.55 4.07
C PRO A 210 -12.61 11.13 4.79
N THR A 211 -12.62 12.42 5.12
CA THR A 211 -13.85 13.08 5.58
C THR A 211 -14.73 13.42 4.38
N LYS A 212 -16.02 13.08 4.46
CA LYS A 212 -17.01 13.64 3.54
C LYS A 212 -17.02 15.16 3.71
N ASP A 213 -17.26 15.88 2.61
CA ASP A 213 -17.58 17.31 2.66
C ASP A 213 -18.64 17.53 3.74
N VAL A 214 -18.28 18.30 4.76
CA VAL A 214 -19.28 18.87 5.67
C VAL A 214 -19.95 19.96 4.84
N ALA A 215 -21.04 19.58 4.17
CA ALA A 215 -21.98 20.52 3.55
C ALA A 215 -22.65 21.38 4.63
#